data_AF-A0AAJ2RFL2-F1
#
_entry.id   AF-A0AAJ2RFL2-F1
#
_cell.length_a   1.000
_cell.length_b   1.000
_cell.length_c   1.000
_cell.angle_alpha   90.00
_cell.angle_beta   90.00
_cell.angle_gamma   90.00
#
_symmetry.space_group_name_H-M   'P 1'
#
loop_
_entity.id
_entity.type
_entity.pdbx_description
1 polymer ?
#
loop_
_entity_poly.entity_id
_entity_poly.type
_entity_poly.pdbx_seq_one_letter_code
_entity_poly.pdbx_strand_id
1 'polypeptide(L)'
;MRKETSLKAVSTVAGQDQFVKIVDYVRSKKPNWFLTEDEHLAIKEEAEKVEKEIDGYLPEKYVFFSLRYKAGHFAFLNIYSLSPNSEWYILFKNGEYIAMPENFLAFSDDETGGYYGFLKEAGHYSNDVYFYDSSLDEPPVSMNKDFFDFVVDKAFQPDHFELTLP
;
A
#
# COMPACT_ATOMS: atom_id res chain seq x y z
N MET A 1 -19.56 -23.96 6.32
CA MET A 1 -18.45 -23.06 6.74
C MET A 1 -17.08 -23.34 6.12
N ARG A 2 -16.85 -24.35 5.25
CA ARG A 2 -15.53 -24.56 4.60
C ARG A 2 -15.38 -24.00 3.17
N LYS A 3 -16.47 -23.54 2.54
CA LYS A 3 -16.44 -23.10 1.12
C LYS A 3 -16.02 -21.64 0.94
N GLU A 4 -16.47 -20.70 1.79
CA GLU A 4 -16.12 -19.27 1.66
C GLU A 4 -14.63 -18.97 1.87
N THR A 5 -13.99 -19.62 2.83
CA THR A 5 -12.56 -19.45 3.10
C THR A 5 -11.69 -19.92 1.93
N SER A 6 -12.07 -21.00 1.24
CA SER A 6 -11.34 -21.47 0.05
C SER A 6 -11.53 -20.57 -1.16
N LEU A 7 -12.71 -19.99 -1.39
CA LEU A 7 -12.90 -19.07 -2.52
C LEU A 7 -12.16 -17.76 -2.32
N LYS A 8 -12.19 -17.17 -1.11
CA LYS A 8 -11.41 -15.96 -0.80
C LYS A 8 -9.91 -16.19 -0.95
N ALA A 9 -9.37 -17.29 -0.43
CA ALA A 9 -7.96 -17.61 -0.57
C ALA A 9 -7.53 -17.78 -2.04
N VAL A 10 -8.36 -18.44 -2.87
CA VAL A 10 -8.07 -18.61 -4.30
C VAL A 10 -8.14 -17.28 -5.06
N SER A 11 -9.10 -16.39 -4.74
CA SER A 11 -9.17 -15.06 -5.35
C SER A 11 -8.01 -14.15 -4.91
N THR A 12 -7.57 -14.24 -3.65
CA THR A 12 -6.42 -13.49 -3.14
C THR A 12 -5.13 -13.93 -3.83
N VAL A 13 -4.89 -15.24 -3.96
CA VAL A 13 -3.70 -15.79 -4.66
C VAL A 13 -3.70 -15.39 -6.14
N ALA A 14 -4.84 -15.49 -6.83
CA ALA A 14 -4.93 -15.06 -8.23
C ALA A 14 -4.64 -13.56 -8.41
N GLY A 15 -5.09 -12.71 -7.47
CA GLY A 15 -4.80 -11.28 -7.47
C GLY A 15 -3.31 -10.98 -7.22
N GLN A 16 -2.66 -11.71 -6.31
CA GLN A 16 -1.23 -11.60 -6.04
C GLN A 16 -0.39 -12.00 -7.26
N ASP A 17 -0.70 -13.14 -7.89
CA ASP A 17 0.01 -13.60 -9.09
C ASP A 17 -0.07 -12.61 -10.24
N GLN A 18 -1.26 -12.01 -10.44
CA GLN A 18 -1.45 -10.98 -11.45
C GLN A 18 -0.64 -9.72 -11.15
N PHE A 19 -0.68 -9.26 -9.89
CA PHE A 19 0.10 -8.11 -9.46
C PHE A 19 1.61 -8.33 -9.67
N VAL A 20 2.13 -9.51 -9.31
CA VAL A 20 3.54 -9.87 -9.53
C VAL A 20 3.91 -9.80 -11.01
N LYS A 21 3.10 -10.37 -11.91
CA LYS A 21 3.34 -10.31 -13.36
C LYS A 21 3.42 -8.88 -13.88
N ILE A 22 2.54 -8.01 -13.38
CA ILE A 22 2.54 -6.59 -13.75
C ILE A 22 3.83 -5.91 -13.27
N VAL A 23 4.19 -6.08 -11.99
CA VAL A 23 5.42 -5.47 -11.43
C VAL A 23 6.66 -5.95 -12.18
N ASP A 24 6.78 -7.26 -12.43
CA ASP A 24 7.90 -7.85 -13.17
C ASP A 24 7.96 -7.33 -14.61
N TYR A 25 6.81 -7.22 -15.28
CA TYR A 25 6.71 -6.62 -16.61
C TYR A 25 7.22 -5.18 -16.61
N VAL A 26 6.70 -4.34 -15.70
CA VAL A 26 7.08 -2.92 -15.63
C VAL A 26 8.57 -2.77 -15.29
N ARG A 27 9.10 -3.53 -14.32
CA ARG A 27 10.54 -3.55 -13.99
C ARG A 27 11.40 -3.95 -15.19
N SER A 28 10.93 -4.88 -16.03
CA SER A 28 11.65 -5.28 -17.25
C SER A 28 11.67 -4.19 -18.32
N LYS A 29 10.62 -3.36 -18.40
CA LYS A 29 10.48 -2.29 -19.41
C LYS A 29 11.04 -0.94 -18.96
N LYS A 30 10.94 -0.65 -17.67
CA LYS A 30 11.25 0.64 -17.05
C LYS A 30 12.07 0.43 -15.76
N PRO A 31 13.24 -0.24 -15.82
CA PRO A 31 14.03 -0.53 -14.62
C PRO A 31 14.44 0.74 -13.86
N ASN A 32 14.63 1.86 -14.58
CA ASN A 32 15.04 3.13 -13.98
C ASN A 32 14.00 3.74 -13.02
N TRP A 33 12.73 3.32 -13.08
CA TRP A 33 11.68 3.79 -12.16
C TRP A 33 11.86 3.26 -10.74
N PHE A 34 12.69 2.24 -10.53
CA PHE A 34 12.87 1.57 -9.25
C PHE A 34 14.25 1.82 -8.64
N LEU A 35 15.00 2.81 -9.15
CA LEU A 35 16.38 3.07 -8.69
C LEU A 35 16.47 3.70 -7.29
N THR A 36 15.37 4.28 -6.82
CA THR A 36 15.29 5.03 -5.56
C THR A 36 14.36 4.35 -4.56
N GLU A 37 14.07 3.07 -4.75
CA GLU A 37 13.43 2.25 -3.71
C GLU A 37 14.31 2.27 -2.45
N ASP A 38 13.67 2.15 -1.29
CA ASP A 38 14.36 1.99 -0.01
C ASP A 38 15.27 0.75 -0.03
N GLU A 39 16.24 0.68 0.87
CA GLU A 39 17.15 -0.45 0.97
C GLU A 39 16.54 -1.62 1.75
N HIS A 40 15.53 -1.36 2.59
CA HIS A 40 14.97 -2.29 3.57
C HIS A 40 13.68 -2.96 3.08
N LEU A 41 13.73 -4.30 2.97
CA LEU A 41 12.54 -5.12 2.76
C LEU A 41 11.97 -5.53 4.12
N ALA A 42 10.65 -5.43 4.30
CA ALA A 42 10.04 -5.82 5.55
C ALA A 42 10.04 -7.35 5.73
N ILE A 43 10.08 -7.78 6.99
CA ILE A 43 9.85 -9.19 7.36
C ILE A 43 8.52 -9.37 8.08
N LYS A 44 8.06 -10.62 8.19
CA LYS A 44 6.75 -10.94 8.77
C LYS A 44 6.62 -10.43 10.20
N GLU A 45 7.67 -10.58 11.00
CA GLU A 45 7.71 -10.14 12.39
C GLU A 45 7.61 -8.61 12.53
N GLU A 46 8.01 -7.86 11.51
CA GLU A 46 7.86 -6.40 11.50
C GLU A 46 6.41 -6.00 11.19
N ALA A 47 5.75 -6.69 10.25
CA ALA A 47 4.32 -6.51 10.00
C ALA A 47 3.49 -6.79 11.26
N GLU A 48 3.75 -7.92 11.94
CA GLU A 48 3.07 -8.30 13.19
C GLU A 48 3.30 -7.27 14.31
N LYS A 49 4.49 -6.66 14.38
CA LYS A 49 4.76 -5.57 15.33
C LYS A 49 3.94 -4.34 14.99
N VAL A 50 3.89 -3.92 13.73
CA VAL A 50 3.07 -2.77 13.30
C VAL A 50 1.60 -3.01 13.64
N GLU A 51 1.06 -4.19 13.33
CA GLU A 51 -0.32 -4.58 13.66
C GLU A 51 -0.62 -4.45 15.16
N LYS A 52 0.33 -4.85 16.01
CA LYS A 52 0.22 -4.70 17.45
C LYS A 52 0.20 -3.23 17.89
N GLU A 53 1.07 -2.39 17.32
CA GLU A 53 1.17 -0.97 17.68
C GLU A 53 -0.07 -0.16 17.22
N ILE A 54 -0.66 -0.51 16.08
CA ILE A 54 -1.90 0.13 15.57
C ILE A 54 -3.19 -0.53 16.11
N ASP A 55 -3.06 -1.52 17.01
CA ASP A 55 -4.15 -2.33 17.56
C ASP A 55 -5.11 -2.88 16.48
N GLY A 56 -4.57 -3.37 15.36
CA GLY A 56 -5.39 -3.77 14.22
C GLY A 56 -4.64 -4.58 13.17
N TYR A 57 -5.39 -5.27 12.32
CA TYR A 57 -4.83 -6.09 11.25
C TYR A 57 -4.66 -5.27 9.98
N LEU A 58 -3.47 -5.34 9.39
CA LEU A 58 -3.15 -4.67 8.14
C LEU A 58 -3.84 -5.36 6.95
N PRO A 59 -4.05 -4.65 5.83
CA PRO A 59 -4.62 -5.26 4.64
C PRO A 59 -3.68 -6.31 4.05
N GLU A 60 -4.21 -7.49 3.69
CA GLU A 60 -3.40 -8.61 3.18
C GLU A 60 -2.58 -8.26 1.93
N LYS A 61 -3.10 -7.38 1.06
CA LYS A 61 -2.40 -6.94 -0.15
C LYS A 61 -1.22 -6.02 0.17
N TYR A 62 -1.38 -5.15 1.16
CA TYR A 62 -0.33 -4.27 1.63
C TYR A 62 0.78 -5.07 2.32
N VAL A 63 0.43 -6.01 3.21
CA VAL A 63 1.40 -6.91 3.83
C VAL A 63 2.14 -7.73 2.78
N PHE A 64 1.43 -8.32 1.81
CA PHE A 64 2.06 -9.04 0.71
C PHE A 64 3.07 -8.18 -0.05
N PHE A 65 2.69 -6.94 -0.36
CA PHE A 65 3.58 -5.99 -1.03
C PHE A 65 4.83 -5.72 -0.21
N SER A 66 4.68 -5.35 1.07
CA SER A 66 5.80 -4.98 1.94
C SER A 66 6.81 -6.11 2.19
N LEU A 67 6.36 -7.38 2.12
CA LEU A 67 7.23 -8.55 2.25
C LEU A 67 7.91 -8.95 0.93
N ARG A 68 7.46 -8.40 -0.21
CA ARG A 68 7.92 -8.79 -1.55
C ARG A 68 8.71 -7.71 -2.26
N TYR A 69 8.36 -6.44 -2.04
CA TYR A 69 8.91 -5.27 -2.69
C TYR A 69 9.41 -4.27 -1.67
N LYS A 70 10.48 -3.57 -2.03
CA LYS A 70 11.03 -2.51 -1.19
C LYS A 70 10.13 -1.28 -1.28
N ALA A 71 9.94 -0.62 -0.14
CA ALA A 71 9.13 0.57 0.00
C ALA A 71 9.89 1.82 -0.50
N GLY A 72 9.42 3.01 -0.12
CA GLY A 72 9.97 4.28 -0.57
C GLY A 72 9.45 4.67 -1.94
N HIS A 73 10.33 5.21 -2.79
CA HIS A 73 9.96 5.57 -4.16
C HIS A 73 9.80 4.31 -5.02
N PHE A 74 8.57 3.81 -5.10
CA PHE A 74 8.19 2.69 -5.93
C PHE A 74 7.59 3.23 -7.24
N ALA A 75 8.44 3.39 -8.26
CA ALA A 75 8.10 4.12 -9.47
C ALA A 75 7.61 5.54 -9.15
N PHE A 76 6.42 5.93 -9.58
CA PHE A 76 5.86 7.27 -9.35
C PHE A 76 5.04 7.39 -8.06
N LEU A 77 5.14 6.41 -7.15
CA LEU A 77 4.41 6.40 -5.89
C LEU A 77 5.35 6.23 -4.70
N ASN A 78 5.18 7.06 -3.69
CA ASN A 78 5.82 6.87 -2.39
C ASN A 78 5.02 5.85 -1.59
N ILE A 79 5.65 4.77 -1.13
CA ILE A 79 4.99 3.75 -0.32
C ILE A 79 5.71 3.65 1.03
N TYR A 80 4.96 3.71 2.12
CA TYR A 80 5.48 3.55 3.47
C TYR A 80 5.87 2.10 3.72
N SER A 81 6.92 1.91 4.53
CA SER A 81 7.52 0.63 4.85
C SER A 81 6.98 0.07 6.16
N LEU A 82 6.88 -1.26 6.24
CA LEU A 82 6.68 -1.95 7.52
C LEU A 82 8.00 -2.18 8.27
N SER A 83 9.16 -1.94 7.63
CA SER A 83 10.44 -2.09 8.29
C SER A 83 10.79 -0.87 9.16
N PRO A 84 11.11 -1.03 10.46
CA PRO A 84 11.49 0.06 11.34
C PRO A 84 12.87 0.67 11.02
N ASN A 85 13.66 0.02 10.15
CA ASN A 85 14.94 0.56 9.68
C ASN A 85 14.79 1.47 8.45
N SER A 86 13.58 1.53 7.87
CA SER A 86 13.25 2.37 6.74
C SER A 86 13.02 3.82 7.17
N GLU A 87 13.51 4.78 6.40
CA GLU A 87 13.10 6.19 6.54
C GLU A 87 11.61 6.39 6.22
N TRP A 88 11.01 5.43 5.50
CA TRP A 88 9.60 5.39 5.16
C TRP A 88 8.76 4.62 6.18
N TYR A 89 9.27 4.32 7.38
CA TYR A 89 8.58 3.48 8.36
C TYR A 89 7.19 4.03 8.70
N ILE A 90 6.15 3.21 8.50
CA ILE A 90 4.74 3.61 8.54
C ILE A 90 4.33 4.27 9.87
N LEU A 91 4.81 3.76 11.01
CA LEU A 91 4.46 4.33 12.32
C LEU A 91 5.14 5.70 12.52
N PHE A 92 6.36 5.84 12.02
CA PHE A 92 7.06 7.13 12.06
C PHE A 92 6.34 8.13 11.15
N LYS A 93 6.10 7.77 9.88
CA LYS A 93 5.39 8.61 8.91
C LYS A 93 4.01 9.05 9.42
N ASN A 94 3.17 8.13 9.91
CA ASN A 94 1.86 8.50 10.45
C ASN A 94 1.92 9.33 11.74
N GLY A 95 3.04 9.31 12.46
CA GLY A 95 3.28 10.15 13.64
C GLY A 95 3.79 11.56 13.31
N GLU A 96 4.24 11.83 12.08
CA GLU A 96 4.68 13.17 11.65
C GLU A 96 3.52 14.16 11.50
N TYR A 97 2.28 13.66 11.43
CA TYR A 97 1.11 14.45 11.06
C TYR A 97 0.18 14.71 12.25
N ILE A 98 -0.15 15.98 12.49
CA ILE A 98 -0.85 16.43 13.71
C ILE A 98 -2.36 16.10 13.68
N ALA A 99 -2.96 15.82 12.52
CA ALA A 99 -4.42 15.74 12.36
C ALA A 99 -4.89 14.64 11.38
N MET A 100 -4.47 13.39 11.61
CA MET A 100 -5.03 12.23 10.88
C MET A 100 -6.25 11.67 11.62
N PRO A 101 -7.32 11.23 10.92
CA PRO A 101 -8.44 10.54 11.55
C PRO A 101 -7.96 9.27 12.28
N GLU A 102 -8.48 9.01 13.48
CA GLU A 102 -8.02 7.89 14.33
C GLU A 102 -8.13 6.51 13.66
N ASN A 103 -9.12 6.33 12.78
CA ASN A 103 -9.34 5.08 12.07
C ASN A 103 -8.66 5.03 10.69
N PHE A 104 -7.85 6.03 10.32
CA PHE A 104 -7.15 6.10 9.05
C PHE A 104 -5.65 5.82 9.25
N LEU A 105 -5.10 4.97 8.40
CA LEU A 105 -3.67 4.68 8.37
C LEU A 105 -3.14 4.99 6.97
N ALA A 106 -2.31 6.02 6.85
CA ALA A 106 -1.66 6.36 5.60
C ALA A 106 -0.60 5.31 5.24
N PHE A 107 -0.55 4.92 3.98
CA PHE A 107 0.55 4.14 3.40
C PHE A 107 1.33 4.93 2.34
N SER A 108 0.87 6.13 2.00
CA SER A 108 1.44 6.98 0.96
C SER A 108 0.95 8.42 1.14
N ASP A 109 1.71 9.38 0.62
CA ASP A 109 1.36 10.79 0.53
C ASP A 109 1.54 11.31 -0.91
N ASP A 110 0.85 12.40 -1.24
CA ASP A 110 0.99 13.10 -2.52
C ASP A 110 2.04 14.23 -2.49
N GLU A 111 2.82 14.32 -1.41
CA GLU A 111 3.84 15.34 -1.13
C GLU A 111 3.29 16.78 -1.04
N THR A 112 1.96 16.97 -1.06
CA THR A 112 1.30 18.28 -1.04
C THR A 112 0.22 18.42 0.04
N GLY A 113 0.12 17.45 0.95
CA GLY A 113 -0.81 17.46 2.09
C GLY A 113 -2.00 16.50 1.95
N GLY A 114 -2.06 15.74 0.85
CA GLY A 114 -2.98 14.63 0.68
C GLY A 114 -2.32 13.28 1.00
N TYR A 115 -3.12 12.36 1.53
CA TYR A 115 -2.68 11.04 1.99
C TYR A 115 -3.54 9.94 1.41
N TYR A 116 -2.91 8.84 1.01
CA TYR A 116 -3.60 7.62 0.66
C TYR A 116 -3.44 6.61 1.78
N GLY A 117 -4.54 5.97 2.16
CA GLY A 117 -4.56 5.13 3.33
C GLY A 117 -5.73 4.16 3.37
N PHE A 118 -5.78 3.42 4.46
CA PHE A 118 -6.80 2.44 4.74
C PHE A 118 -7.67 2.92 5.89
N LEU A 119 -8.96 2.59 5.85
CA LEU A 119 -9.87 2.76 6.98
C LEU A 119 -9.97 1.48 7.80
N LYS A 120 -9.96 1.63 9.12
CA LYS A 120 -10.16 0.57 10.11
C LYS A 120 -11.65 0.43 10.41
N GLU A 121 -12.16 -0.79 10.30
CA GLU A 121 -13.48 -1.20 10.78
C GLU A 121 -13.37 -2.49 11.58
N ALA A 122 -13.93 -2.51 12.80
CA ALA A 122 -13.91 -3.67 13.69
C ALA A 122 -12.52 -4.32 13.89
N GLY A 123 -11.47 -3.50 13.95
CA GLY A 123 -10.08 -3.97 14.15
C GLY A 123 -9.33 -4.36 12.87
N HIS A 124 -9.96 -4.26 11.70
CA HIS A 124 -9.35 -4.62 10.42
C HIS A 124 -9.28 -3.41 9.49
N TYR A 125 -8.10 -3.15 8.94
CA TYR A 125 -7.95 -2.19 7.85
C TYR A 125 -8.39 -2.81 6.52
N SER A 126 -9.24 -2.12 5.77
CA SER A 126 -9.70 -2.59 4.46
C SER A 126 -8.57 -2.61 3.43
N ASN A 127 -8.67 -3.47 2.42
CA ASN A 127 -7.82 -3.37 1.22
C ASN A 127 -8.20 -2.17 0.34
N ASP A 128 -9.40 -1.59 0.53
CA ASP A 128 -9.85 -0.41 -0.21
C ASP A 128 -9.01 0.81 0.18
N VAL A 129 -8.60 1.56 -0.83
CA VAL A 129 -7.81 2.77 -0.67
C VAL A 129 -8.73 3.98 -0.56
N TYR A 130 -8.42 4.84 0.40
CA TYR A 130 -9.07 6.11 0.64
C TYR A 130 -8.05 7.23 0.51
N PHE A 131 -8.51 8.40 0.08
CA PHE A 131 -7.74 9.63 0.06
C PHE A 131 -8.22 10.57 1.17
N TYR A 132 -7.29 11.19 1.87
CA TYR A 132 -7.55 12.18 2.91
C TYR A 132 -6.74 13.44 2.60
N ASP A 133 -7.43 14.57 2.45
CA ASP A 133 -6.83 15.88 2.31
C ASP A 133 -6.75 16.53 3.69
N SER A 134 -5.55 16.68 4.24
CA SER A 134 -5.37 17.25 5.58
C SER A 134 -5.65 18.75 5.67
N SER A 135 -5.84 19.43 4.53
CA SER A 135 -6.24 20.84 4.49
C SER A 135 -7.75 21.03 4.61
N LEU A 136 -8.53 19.96 4.44
CA LEU A 136 -9.98 19.95 4.52
C LEU A 136 -10.44 19.32 5.83
N ASP A 137 -11.49 19.88 6.42
CA ASP A 137 -12.20 19.27 7.54
C ASP A 137 -13.25 18.27 7.02
N GLU A 138 -12.81 17.34 6.17
CA GLU A 138 -13.64 16.36 5.48
C GLU A 138 -13.14 14.93 5.74
N PRO A 139 -14.05 13.93 5.80
CA PRO A 139 -13.65 12.54 6.00
C PRO A 139 -12.91 11.98 4.77
N PRO A 140 -12.09 10.92 4.94
CA PRO A 140 -11.44 10.25 3.82
C PRO A 140 -12.44 9.76 2.76
N VAL A 141 -12.14 10.00 1.49
CA VAL A 141 -12.97 9.65 0.34
C VAL A 141 -12.45 8.38 -0.34
N SER A 142 -13.34 7.49 -0.76
CA SER A 142 -12.93 6.24 -1.42
C SER A 142 -12.33 6.51 -2.81
N MET A 143 -11.22 5.86 -3.11
CA MET A 143 -10.61 5.85 -4.44
C MET A 143 -11.27 4.84 -5.39
N ASN A 144 -12.25 4.05 -4.91
CA ASN A 144 -12.87 2.94 -5.64
C ASN A 144 -11.86 1.95 -6.21
N LYS A 145 -10.77 1.71 -5.48
CA LYS A 145 -9.67 0.79 -5.83
C LYS A 145 -9.18 0.10 -4.57
N ASP A 146 -8.78 -1.16 -4.71
CA ASP A 146 -7.97 -1.78 -3.68
C ASP A 146 -6.49 -1.42 -3.84
N PHE A 147 -5.66 -1.79 -2.85
CA PHE A 147 -4.25 -1.46 -2.82
C PHE A 147 -3.47 -1.84 -4.09
N PHE A 148 -3.71 -3.01 -4.69
CA PHE A 148 -2.97 -3.41 -5.88
C PHE A 148 -3.39 -2.61 -7.11
N ASP A 149 -4.69 -2.43 -7.31
CA ASP A 149 -5.21 -1.61 -8.41
C ASP A 149 -4.76 -0.14 -8.28
N PHE A 150 -4.70 0.36 -7.04
CA PHE A 150 -4.18 1.68 -6.73
C PHE A 150 -2.69 1.81 -7.08
N VAL A 151 -1.85 0.85 -6.67
CA VAL A 151 -0.42 0.86 -7.00
C VAL A 151 -0.21 0.79 -8.52
N VAL A 152 -0.93 -0.08 -9.23
CA VAL A 152 -0.83 -0.17 -10.70
C VAL A 152 -1.20 1.16 -11.36
N ASP A 153 -2.28 1.79 -10.92
CA ASP A 153 -2.72 3.09 -11.44
C ASP A 153 -1.71 4.20 -11.17
N LYS A 154 -1.28 4.37 -9.92
CA LYS A 154 -0.51 5.54 -9.49
C LYS A 154 0.99 5.40 -9.68
N ALA A 155 1.54 4.21 -9.41
CA ALA A 155 2.96 3.96 -9.56
C ALA A 155 3.36 3.78 -11.03
N PHE A 156 2.52 3.12 -11.84
CA PHE A 156 2.89 2.73 -13.22
C PHE A 156 2.21 3.55 -14.31
N GLN A 157 1.05 4.17 -14.02
CA GLN A 157 0.30 5.05 -14.92
C GLN A 157 0.24 4.50 -16.37
N PRO A 158 -0.33 3.30 -16.57
CA PRO A 158 -0.20 2.55 -17.82
C PRO A 158 -0.77 3.32 -19.03
N ASP A 159 -1.85 4.09 -18.85
CA ASP A 159 -2.41 4.91 -19.93
C ASP A 159 -1.50 6.08 -20.31
N HIS A 160 -0.85 6.72 -19.33
CA HIS A 160 0.05 7.86 -19.56
C HIS A 160 1.34 7.44 -20.26
N PHE A 161 1.88 6.26 -19.90
CA PHE A 161 3.12 5.73 -20.45
C PHE A 161 2.94 4.67 -21.54
N GLU A 162 1.70 4.47 -22.01
CA GLU A 162 1.33 3.51 -23.06
C GLU A 162 1.81 2.07 -22.77
N LEU A 163 1.68 1.63 -21.52
CA LEU A 163 2.06 0.29 -21.08
C LEU A 163 0.92 -0.71 -21.32
N THR A 164 1.16 -1.72 -22.16
CA THR A 164 0.26 -2.87 -22.29
C THR A 164 0.55 -3.89 -21.18
N LEU A 165 -0.23 -3.83 -20.10
CA LEU A 165 -0.07 -4.75 -18.96
C LEU A 165 -0.50 -6.18 -19.32
N PRO A 166 0.18 -7.22 -18.79
CA PRO A 166 -0.11 -8.63 -19.06
C PRO A 166 -1.39 -9.14 -18.39
#